data_AF-A0A2I0QGA7-F1
#
_entry.id   AF-A0A2I0QGA7-F1
#
_cell.length_a   1.000
_cell.length_b   1.000
_cell.length_c   1.000
_cell.angle_alpha   90.00
_cell.angle_beta   90.00
_cell.angle_gamma   90.00
#
_symmetry.space_group_name_H-M   'P 1'
#
loop_
_entity.id
_entity.type
_entity.pdbx_description
1 polymer ?
#
loop_
_entity_poly.entity_id
_entity_poly.type
_entity_poly.pdbx_seq_one_letter_code
_entity_poly.pdbx_strand_id
1 'polypeptide(L)'
;METSKYELEYSENFGKILRPKVLARIINPLTGDFIDVRCYVDTGADISLLPQSAGKRINLDVECGKRAVFRGISQKKECSVEAYIHEVKIRLCEHEFESLMAFSPVEDLPPLVGRLKALDYFEICLNGKEIKFKYLTPIFAKCLSIIITPYFLLFLILEKVKINRALA
;
A
#
# COMPACT_ATOMS: atom_id res chain seq x y z
N MET A 1 -14.52 5.73 -9.40
CA MET A 1 -14.64 5.80 -7.93
C MET A 1 -14.97 4.41 -7.48
N GLU A 2 -14.09 3.79 -6.72
CA GLU A 2 -14.24 2.43 -6.24
C GLU A 2 -14.86 2.42 -4.85
N THR A 3 -15.57 1.35 -4.50
CA THR A 3 -16.27 1.27 -3.22
C THR A 3 -16.02 -0.06 -2.52
N SER A 4 -15.98 -0.02 -1.18
CA SER A 4 -15.95 -1.21 -0.33
C SER A 4 -17.04 -1.08 0.75
N LYS A 5 -17.67 -2.19 1.14
CA LYS A 5 -18.69 -2.16 2.19
C LYS A 5 -18.02 -2.22 3.57
N TYR A 6 -18.65 -1.58 4.55
CA TYR A 6 -18.27 -1.80 5.94
C TYR A 6 -18.60 -3.23 6.33
N GLU A 7 -17.81 -3.78 7.25
CA GLU A 7 -17.97 -5.14 7.75
C GLU A 7 -18.50 -5.11 9.19
N LEU A 8 -19.43 -6.02 9.51
CA LEU A 8 -20.03 -6.10 10.84
C LEU A 8 -19.11 -6.89 11.78
N GLU A 9 -18.72 -6.29 12.90
CA GLU A 9 -17.84 -6.90 13.90
C GLU A 9 -18.32 -6.63 15.31
N TYR A 10 -17.91 -7.48 16.25
CA TYR A 10 -18.16 -7.26 17.66
C TYR A 10 -17.16 -6.24 18.25
N SER A 11 -17.68 -5.40 19.12
CA SER A 11 -16.95 -4.45 19.95
C SER A 11 -17.35 -4.70 21.39
N GLU A 12 -16.36 -4.86 22.27
CA GLU A 12 -16.60 -5.09 23.70
C GLU A 12 -17.47 -3.99 24.31
N ASN A 13 -17.24 -2.73 23.91
CA ASN A 13 -17.89 -1.57 24.51
C ASN A 13 -19.22 -1.19 23.84
N PHE A 14 -19.46 -1.64 22.61
CA PHE A 14 -20.57 -1.15 21.77
C PHE A 14 -21.41 -2.24 21.10
N GLY A 15 -21.11 -3.52 21.35
CA GLY A 15 -21.78 -4.64 20.70
C GLY A 15 -21.43 -4.73 19.20
N LYS A 16 -22.41 -4.98 18.34
CA LYS A 16 -22.16 -5.12 16.90
C LYS A 16 -22.02 -3.74 16.24
N ILE A 17 -20.87 -3.49 15.63
CA ILE A 17 -20.55 -2.24 14.92
C ILE A 17 -20.05 -2.51 13.51
N LEU A 18 -20.27 -1.55 12.61
CA LEU A 18 -19.73 -1.57 11.25
C LEU A 18 -18.34 -0.94 11.24
N ARG A 19 -17.33 -1.68 10.77
CA ARG A 19 -15.94 -1.20 10.66
C ARG A 19 -15.50 -1.06 9.20
N PRO A 20 -14.72 -0.02 8.86
CA PRO A 20 -14.24 0.17 7.51
C PRO A 20 -13.06 -0.76 7.25
N LYS A 21 -13.28 -1.80 6.44
CA LYS A 21 -12.21 -2.72 6.01
C LYS A 21 -12.05 -2.69 4.49
N VAL A 22 -10.83 -2.86 4.01
CA VAL A 22 -10.45 -2.96 2.59
C VAL A 22 -9.61 -4.22 2.33
N LEU A 23 -9.74 -4.87 1.16
CA LEU A 23 -8.87 -5.98 0.78
C LEU A 23 -7.61 -5.37 0.19
N ALA A 24 -6.47 -5.68 0.78
CA ALA A 24 -5.17 -5.26 0.30
C ALA A 24 -4.38 -6.49 -0.16
N ARG A 25 -3.91 -6.48 -1.41
CA ARG A 25 -2.93 -7.46 -1.87
C ARG A 25 -1.54 -6.94 -1.57
N ILE A 26 -0.79 -7.66 -0.76
CA ILE A 26 0.59 -7.32 -0.44
C ILE A 26 1.49 -8.20 -1.29
N ILE A 27 2.43 -7.59 -2.00
CA ILE A 27 3.26 -8.25 -3.00
C ILE A 27 4.72 -7.99 -2.64
N ASN A 28 5.51 -9.06 -2.56
CA ASN A 28 6.95 -8.94 -2.46
C ASN A 28 7.50 -8.44 -3.81
N PRO A 29 8.17 -7.27 -3.85
CA PRO A 29 8.65 -6.68 -5.10
C PRO A 29 9.80 -7.50 -5.74
N LEU A 30 10.49 -8.33 -4.96
CA LEU A 30 11.63 -9.13 -5.43
C LEU A 30 11.19 -10.46 -6.06
N THR A 31 10.22 -11.14 -5.44
CA THR A 31 9.80 -12.48 -5.86
C THR A 31 8.48 -12.50 -6.62
N GLY A 32 7.64 -11.48 -6.46
CA GLY A 32 6.27 -11.45 -6.97
C GLY A 32 5.27 -12.25 -6.13
N ASP A 33 5.71 -12.90 -5.05
CA ASP A 33 4.83 -13.60 -4.12
C ASP A 33 3.86 -12.62 -3.47
N PHE A 34 2.61 -13.05 -3.27
CA PHE A 34 1.58 -12.17 -2.75
C PHE A 34 0.63 -12.86 -1.78
N ILE A 35 0.00 -12.03 -0.95
CA ILE A 35 -1.11 -12.41 -0.09
C ILE A 35 -2.21 -11.37 -0.16
N ASP A 36 -3.45 -11.82 -0.04
CA ASP A 36 -4.59 -10.92 0.16
C ASP A 36 -4.90 -10.85 1.67
N VAL A 37 -4.94 -9.63 2.21
CA VAL A 37 -5.19 -9.36 3.63
C VAL A 37 -6.36 -8.42 3.78
N ARG A 38 -7.30 -8.77 4.67
CA ARG A 38 -8.39 -7.89 5.06
C ARG A 38 -7.89 -6.90 6.10
N CYS A 39 -7.79 -5.63 5.72
CA CYS A 39 -7.21 -4.59 6.56
C CYS A 39 -8.25 -3.55 6.98
N TYR A 40 -8.12 -3.00 8.19
CA TYR A 40 -8.81 -1.77 8.55
C TYR A 40 -8.31 -0.60 7.69
N VAL A 41 -9.23 0.26 7.27
CA VAL A 41 -8.89 1.57 6.69
C VAL A 41 -8.79 2.55 7.85
N ASP A 42 -7.56 2.88 8.25
CA ASP A 42 -7.31 3.70 9.44
C ASP A 42 -6.56 4.98 9.07
N THR A 43 -7.30 6.07 8.92
CA THR A 43 -6.72 7.40 8.65
C THR A 43 -5.99 7.98 9.86
N GLY A 44 -6.18 7.42 11.06
CA GLY A 44 -5.46 7.79 12.28
C GLY A 44 -4.08 7.14 12.40
N ALA A 45 -3.77 6.14 11.57
CA ALA A 45 -2.46 5.50 11.52
C ALA A 45 -1.54 6.18 10.52
N ASP A 46 -0.31 6.49 10.95
CA ASP A 46 0.70 7.09 10.07
C ASP A 46 1.17 6.11 8.99
N ILE A 47 1.35 4.83 9.32
CA ILE A 47 1.83 3.78 8.42
C ILE A 47 0.94 2.54 8.53
N SER A 48 0.87 1.77 7.45
CA SER A 48 0.22 0.46 7.46
C SER A 48 0.97 -0.54 8.34
N LEU A 49 0.24 -1.41 9.04
CA LEU A 49 0.80 -2.37 9.99
C LEU A 49 0.17 -3.75 9.79
N LEU A 50 1.02 -4.76 9.68
CA LEU A 50 0.65 -6.17 9.52
C LEU A 50 1.40 -7.04 10.55
N PRO A 51 0.86 -8.23 10.88
CA PRO A 51 1.60 -9.22 11.64
C PRO A 51 2.79 -9.76 10.83
N GLN A 52 3.85 -10.19 11.51
CA GLN A 52 5.08 -10.69 10.89
C GLN A 52 4.80 -11.92 10.01
N SER A 53 3.85 -12.76 10.40
CA SER A 53 3.39 -13.88 9.57
C SER A 53 2.96 -13.46 8.16
N ALA A 54 2.39 -12.26 7.98
CA ALA A 54 2.02 -11.74 6.67
C ALA A 54 3.25 -11.51 5.79
N GLY A 55 4.32 -10.93 6.33
CA GLY A 55 5.58 -10.73 5.62
C GLY A 55 6.25 -12.07 5.26
N LYS A 56 6.26 -13.03 6.20
CA LYS A 56 6.80 -14.38 5.95
C LYS A 56 6.08 -15.10 4.82
N ARG A 57 4.75 -14.94 4.69
CA ARG A 57 3.96 -15.56 3.61
C ARG A 57 4.27 -15.03 2.22
N ILE A 58 4.88 -13.85 2.10
CA ILE A 58 5.37 -13.31 0.83
C ILE A 58 6.89 -13.48 0.69
N ASN A 59 7.51 -14.38 1.45
CA ASN A 59 8.96 -14.62 1.44
C ASN A 59 9.79 -13.35 1.73
N LEU A 60 9.27 -12.46 2.58
CA LEU A 60 10.00 -11.30 3.07
C LEU A 60 10.84 -11.68 4.30
N ASP A 61 12.12 -11.35 4.28
CA ASP A 61 12.94 -11.34 5.49
C ASP A 61 12.55 -10.12 6.34
N VAL A 62 11.57 -10.31 7.23
CA VAL A 62 10.97 -9.18 7.96
C VAL A 62 11.99 -8.44 8.82
N GLU A 63 12.97 -9.12 9.40
CA GLU A 63 13.89 -8.50 10.37
C GLU A 63 14.98 -7.64 9.69
N CYS A 64 15.20 -7.80 8.39
CA CYS A 64 16.12 -6.94 7.63
C CYS A 64 15.56 -5.53 7.35
N GLY A 65 14.26 -5.31 7.64
CA GLY A 65 13.61 -4.02 7.50
C GLY A 65 14.09 -3.00 8.53
N LYS A 66 13.69 -1.74 8.33
CA LYS A 66 14.01 -0.67 9.28
C LYS A 66 13.20 -0.86 10.56
N ARG A 67 13.87 -1.25 11.65
CA ARG A 67 13.26 -1.36 12.98
C ARG A 67 12.64 -0.02 13.42
N ALA A 68 11.42 -0.08 13.93
CA ALA A 68 10.65 1.06 14.41
C ALA A 68 9.76 0.65 15.61
N VAL A 69 9.31 1.64 16.37
CA VAL A 69 8.38 1.45 17.49
C VAL A 69 7.20 2.40 17.31
N PHE A 70 6.00 1.85 17.27
CA PHE A 70 4.75 2.58 17.12
C PHE A 70 3.98 2.62 18.44
N ARG A 71 3.11 3.62 18.60
CA ARG A 71 2.23 3.78 19.76
C ARG A 71 0.83 4.13 19.27
N GLY A 72 -0.17 3.58 19.94
CA GLY A 72 -1.57 3.91 19.70
C GLY A 72 -2.04 5.06 20.61
N ILE A 73 -3.30 4.96 21.04
CA ILE A 73 -3.95 5.95 21.91
C ILE A 73 -3.22 6.08 23.26
N SER A 74 -2.82 4.95 23.85
CA SER A 74 -2.06 4.93 25.11
C SER A 74 -0.58 5.21 24.84
N GLN A 75 -0.04 6.20 25.55
CA GLN A 75 1.39 6.54 25.50
C GLN A 75 2.25 5.73 26.48
N LYS A 76 1.64 4.78 27.20
CA LYS A 76 2.36 3.90 28.12
C LYS A 76 3.32 2.99 27.34
N LYS A 77 4.47 2.68 27.95
CA LYS A 77 5.55 1.93 27.28
C LYS A 77 5.10 0.51 26.90
N GLU A 78 4.29 -0.12 27.74
CA GLU A 78 3.71 -1.44 27.51
C GLU A 78 2.71 -1.48 26.34
N CYS A 79 2.20 -0.33 25.88
CA CYS A 79 1.32 -0.22 24.72
C CYS A 79 2.07 0.06 23.41
N SER A 80 3.40 0.00 23.41
CA SER A 80 4.19 0.19 22.20
C SER A 80 4.31 -1.10 21.39
N VAL A 81 4.20 -0.98 20.07
CA VAL A 81 4.35 -2.10 19.13
C VAL A 81 5.68 -1.93 18.39
N GLU A 82 6.58 -2.89 18.57
CA GLU A 82 7.79 -2.99 17.75
C GLU A 82 7.44 -3.55 16.37
N ALA A 83 8.06 -3.02 15.32
CA ALA A 83 7.86 -3.51 13.97
C ALA A 83 9.05 -3.20 13.06
N TYR A 84 9.07 -3.83 11.89
CA TYR A 84 10.09 -3.65 10.86
C TYR A 84 9.44 -3.08 9.60
N ILE A 85 9.93 -1.93 9.14
CA ILE A 85 9.39 -1.22 7.99
C ILE A 85 10.09 -1.72 6.72
N HIS A 86 9.28 -2.08 5.73
CA HIS A 86 9.72 -2.47 4.39
C HIS A 86 9.01 -1.65 3.32
N GLU A 87 9.70 -1.49 2.19
CA GLU A 87 9.04 -1.09 0.94
C GLU A 87 8.49 -2.36 0.28
N VAL A 88 7.19 -2.35 0.01
CA VAL A 88 6.46 -3.44 -0.62
C VAL A 88 5.56 -2.87 -1.70
N LYS A 89 5.20 -3.71 -2.68
CA LYS A 89 4.13 -3.35 -3.60
C LYS A 89 2.79 -3.75 -2.99
N ILE A 90 1.82 -2.87 -3.06
CA ILE A 90 0.44 -3.16 -2.64
C ILE A 90 -0.49 -2.94 -3.81
N ARG A 91 -1.48 -3.82 -3.96
CA ARG A 91 -2.71 -3.52 -4.70
C ARG A 91 -3.79 -3.17 -3.70
N LEU A 92 -4.27 -1.95 -3.79
CA LEU A 92 -5.46 -1.50 -3.10
C LEU A 92 -6.47 -1.11 -4.15
N CYS A 93 -7.72 -1.58 -4.03
CA CYS A 93 -8.69 -1.33 -5.09
C CYS A 93 -8.14 -1.92 -6.43
N GLU A 94 -8.32 -1.26 -7.57
CA GLU A 94 -7.72 -1.67 -8.85
C GLU A 94 -6.32 -1.09 -9.10
N HIS A 95 -5.68 -0.52 -8.06
CA HIS A 95 -4.43 0.24 -8.20
C HIS A 95 -3.25 -0.43 -7.49
N GLU A 96 -2.18 -0.66 -8.24
CA GLU A 96 -0.89 -1.11 -7.71
C GLU A 96 0.09 0.05 -7.56
N PHE A 97 0.78 0.11 -6.42
CA PHE A 97 1.79 1.12 -6.14
C PHE A 97 2.78 0.64 -5.08
N GLU A 98 3.93 1.30 -5.01
CA GLU A 98 4.92 1.09 -3.95
C GLU A 98 4.44 1.75 -2.65
N SER A 99 4.56 1.02 -1.55
CA SER A 99 4.07 1.39 -0.23
C SER A 99 5.09 1.09 0.87
N LEU A 100 4.98 1.80 1.98
CA LEU A 100 5.70 1.46 3.21
C LEU A 100 4.77 0.71 4.14
N MET A 101 5.18 -0.50 4.53
CA MET A 101 4.44 -1.33 5.48
C MET A 101 5.33 -1.76 6.64
N ALA A 102 4.78 -1.66 7.85
CA ALA A 102 5.39 -2.20 9.05
C ALA A 102 4.91 -3.63 9.31
N PHE A 103 5.82 -4.50 9.71
CA PHE A 103 5.54 -5.88 10.09
C PHE A 103 5.98 -6.11 11.54
N SER A 104 5.05 -6.47 12.42
CA SER A 104 5.30 -6.62 13.86
C SER A 104 5.29 -8.09 14.29
N PRO A 105 6.18 -8.53 15.21
CA PRO A 105 6.16 -9.89 15.75
C PRO A 105 4.93 -10.18 16.61
N VAL A 106 4.08 -9.18 16.91
CA VAL A 106 2.81 -9.38 17.59
C VAL A 106 1.77 -9.88 16.58
N GLU A 107 1.33 -11.14 16.71
CA GLU A 107 0.43 -11.76 15.74
C GLU A 107 -1.05 -11.39 15.94
N ASP A 108 -1.47 -11.08 17.17
CA ASP A 108 -2.86 -10.71 17.50
C ASP A 108 -3.15 -9.21 17.31
N LEU A 109 -2.39 -8.55 16.43
CA LEU A 109 -2.67 -7.17 16.05
C LEU A 109 -3.62 -7.13 14.84
N PRO A 110 -4.56 -6.18 14.80
CA PRO A 110 -5.43 -6.01 13.65
C PRO A 110 -4.64 -5.46 12.45
N PRO A 111 -4.66 -6.15 11.28
CA PRO A 111 -4.09 -5.63 10.04
C PRO A 111 -4.73 -4.30 9.65
N LEU A 112 -3.94 -3.29 9.30
CA LEU A 112 -4.46 -1.98 8.90
C LEU A 112 -3.65 -1.35 7.76
N VAL A 113 -4.33 -0.53 6.96
CA VAL A 113 -3.73 0.36 5.96
C VAL A 113 -3.78 1.78 6.51
N GLY A 114 -2.61 2.39 6.67
CA GLY A 114 -2.42 3.75 7.18
C GLY A 114 -2.16 4.77 6.07
N ARG A 115 -1.79 6.00 6.44
CA ARG A 115 -1.69 7.11 5.48
C ARG A 115 -0.48 7.04 4.54
N LEU A 116 0.73 6.93 5.10
CA LEU A 116 1.98 7.17 4.38
C LEU A 116 2.21 6.15 3.26
N LYS A 117 2.34 6.64 2.01
CA LYS A 117 2.49 5.83 0.79
C LYS A 117 1.41 4.75 0.67
N ALA A 118 0.18 5.05 1.06
CA ALA A 118 -0.94 4.13 0.95
C ALA A 118 -2.27 4.90 0.83
N LEU A 119 -2.94 5.21 1.95
CA LEU A 119 -4.21 5.93 1.89
C LEU A 119 -4.04 7.38 1.38
N ASP A 120 -2.84 7.97 1.47
CA ASP A 120 -2.53 9.29 0.90
C ASP A 120 -2.59 9.35 -0.64
N TYR A 121 -2.61 8.21 -1.32
CA TYR A 121 -2.87 8.13 -2.76
C TYR A 121 -4.35 8.15 -3.12
N PHE A 122 -5.25 8.31 -2.16
CA PHE A 122 -6.68 8.31 -2.40
C PHE A 122 -7.35 9.50 -1.72
N GLU A 123 -8.33 10.08 -2.39
CA GLU A 123 -9.40 10.80 -1.72
C GLU A 123 -10.39 9.74 -1.18
N ILE A 124 -10.55 9.70 0.14
CA ILE A 124 -11.30 8.65 0.85
C ILE A 124 -12.52 9.25 1.54
N CYS A 125 -13.68 8.62 1.36
CA CYS A 125 -14.89 8.92 2.12
C CYS A 125 -15.30 7.72 2.98
N LEU A 126 -15.46 7.96 4.28
CA LEU A 126 -15.93 7.01 5.27
C LEU A 126 -17.30 7.47 5.80
N ASN A 127 -18.38 6.82 5.40
CA ASN A 127 -19.76 7.27 5.73
C ASN A 127 -20.56 6.31 6.62
N GLY A 128 -19.92 5.26 7.16
CA GLY A 128 -20.57 4.26 8.01
C GLY A 128 -21.36 3.18 7.26
N LYS A 129 -21.42 3.23 5.93
CA LYS A 129 -22.07 2.21 5.08
C LYS A 129 -21.12 1.67 4.02
N GLU A 130 -20.43 2.58 3.34
CA GLU A 130 -19.49 2.30 2.28
C GLU A 130 -18.25 3.19 2.42
N ILE A 131 -17.10 2.62 2.06
CA ILE A 131 -15.86 3.33 1.86
C ILE A 131 -15.79 3.69 0.38
N LYS A 132 -15.53 4.95 0.05
CA LYS A 132 -15.28 5.37 -1.33
C LYS A 132 -13.82 5.73 -1.50
N PHE A 133 -13.22 5.21 -2.56
CA PHE A 133 -11.86 5.50 -2.96
C PHE A 133 -11.86 6.21 -4.31
N LYS A 134 -11.16 7.33 -4.38
CA LYS A 134 -10.83 8.00 -5.63
C LYS A 134 -9.32 8.16 -5.68
N TYR A 135 -8.69 7.34 -6.52
CA TYR A 135 -7.25 7.34 -6.71
C TYR A 135 -6.78 8.71 -7.21
N LEU A 136 -5.79 9.25 -6.50
CA LEU A 136 -5.08 10.47 -6.83
C LEU A 136 -3.84 10.05 -7.61
N THR A 137 -3.79 10.40 -8.90
CA THR A 137 -2.61 10.11 -9.71
C THR A 137 -1.39 10.75 -9.02
N PRO A 138 -0.36 9.98 -8.64
CA PRO A 138 0.82 10.53 -8.00
C PRO A 138 1.41 11.62 -8.89
N ILE A 139 1.75 12.78 -8.32
CA ILE A 139 2.22 13.95 -9.07
C ILE A 139 3.44 13.60 -9.95
N PHE A 140 4.26 12.61 -9.54
CA PHE A 140 5.38 12.10 -10.31
C PHE A 140 4.98 11.43 -11.64
N ALA A 141 3.83 10.76 -11.72
CA ALA A 141 3.35 10.13 -12.95
C ALA A 141 2.94 11.15 -14.03
N LYS A 142 2.54 12.38 -13.62
CA LYS A 142 2.26 13.47 -14.56
C LYS A 142 3.52 14.07 -15.19
N CYS A 143 4.68 13.93 -14.55
CA CYS A 143 5.92 14.51 -15.09
C CYS A 143 6.51 13.63 -16.22
N LEU A 144 6.34 12.31 -16.14
CA LEU A 144 6.86 11.40 -17.16
C LEU A 144 6.14 11.55 -18.51
N SER A 145 4.83 11.84 -18.53
CA SER A 145 4.09 12.07 -19.78
C SER A 145 4.43 13.40 -20.48
N ILE A 146 5.10 14.33 -19.79
CA ILE A 146 5.57 15.61 -20.37
C ILE A 146 7.00 15.49 -20.90
N ILE A 147 7.81 14.54 -20.42
CA ILE A 147 9.22 14.40 -20.82
C ILE A 147 9.39 13.50 -22.07
N ILE A 148 8.39 12.69 -22.44
CA ILE A 148 8.49 11.73 -23.57
C ILE A 148 8.18 12.37 -24.95
N THR A 149 7.87 13.67 -25.05
CA THR A 149 7.38 14.29 -26.31
C THR A 149 8.33 15.28 -27.02
N PRO A 150 9.66 15.06 -27.05
CA PRO A 150 10.30 15.04 -28.38
C PRO A 150 11.44 14.02 -28.58
N TYR A 151 12.04 13.47 -27.52
CA TYR A 151 13.25 12.64 -27.65
C TYR A 151 12.95 11.22 -28.17
N PHE A 152 11.77 10.69 -27.89
CA PHE A 152 11.37 9.35 -28.33
C PHE A 152 11.11 9.29 -29.85
N LEU A 153 10.60 10.38 -30.42
CA LEU A 153 10.41 10.50 -31.88
C LEU A 153 11.77 10.64 -32.59
N LEU A 154 12.73 11.35 -31.99
CA LEU A 154 14.08 11.48 -32.54
C LEU A 154 14.84 10.14 -32.52
N PHE A 155 14.69 9.34 -31.46
CA PHE A 155 15.30 8.01 -31.37
C PHE A 155 14.76 7.04 -32.43
N LEU A 156 13.44 7.03 -32.66
CA LEU A 156 12.80 6.21 -33.71
C LEU A 156 13.19 6.64 -35.13
N ILE A 157 13.41 7.94 -35.36
CA ILE A 157 13.91 8.43 -36.66
C ILE A 157 15.37 8.01 -36.89
N LEU A 158 16.22 8.09 -35.86
CA LEU A 158 17.63 7.72 -35.97
C LEU A 158 17.85 6.21 -36.18
N GLU A 159 17.02 5.35 -35.58
CA GLU A 159 17.08 3.91 -35.86
C GLU A 159 16.68 3.56 -37.29
N LYS A 160 15.62 4.19 -37.84
CA LYS A 160 15.23 3.98 -39.24
C LYS A 160 16.33 4.40 -40.23
N VAL A 161 17.08 5.46 -39.94
CA VAL A 161 18.20 5.91 -40.80
C VAL A 161 19.40 4.94 -40.73
N LYS A 162 19.67 4.33 -39.58
CA LYS A 162 20.74 3.32 -39.45
C LYS A 162 20.43 2.02 -40.21
N ILE A 163 19.18 1.55 -40.16
CA ILE A 163 18.76 0.33 -40.84
C ILE A 163 18.87 0.47 -42.36
N ASN A 164 18.49 1.63 -42.92
CA ASN A 164 18.57 1.86 -44.38
C ASN A 164 20.00 2.03 -44.91
N ARG A 165 20.99 2.33 -44.06
CA ARG A 165 22.41 2.38 -44.46
C ARG A 165 23.12 1.04 -44.38
N ALA A 166 22.55 0.04 -43.70
CA ALA A 166 23.11 -1.31 -43.63
C ALA A 166 22.62 -2.22 -44.77
N LEU A 167 21.67 -1.76 -45.58
CA LEU A 167 21.03 -2.50 -46.67
C LEU A 167 21.29 -1.89 -48.06
N ALA A 168 22.19 -0.92 -48.17
CA ALA A 168 22.59 -0.23 -49.40
C ALA A 168 24.04 -0.53 -49.76
#